data_AF-A0A7K9KNA9-F1
#
_entry.id   AF-A0A7K9KNA9-F1
#
_cell.length_a   1.000
_cell.length_b   1.000
_cell.length_c   1.000
_cell.angle_alpha   90.00
_cell.angle_beta   90.00
_cell.angle_gamma   90.00
#
_symmetry.space_group_name_H-M   'P 1'
#
loop_
_entity.id
_entity.type
_entity.pdbx_description
1 polymer ?
#
loop_
_entity_poly.entity_id
_entity_poly.type
_entity_poly.pdbx_seq_one_letter_code
_entity_poly.pdbx_strand_id
1 'polypeptide(L)' 'GVGPGPGRDPADPPANPPDSTNEFIGGREDVAAVDGVAPGGLRSALVLVGAFERRTGVPVLGVINEPFFQRDPQTR' A
#
# COMPACT_ATOMS: atom_id res chain seq x y z
N GLY A 1 7.65 37.75 -1.87
CA GLY A 1 7.82 36.83 -0.73
C GLY A 1 6.52 36.07 -0.56
N VAL A 2 6.52 34.77 -0.84
CA VAL A 2 5.36 33.91 -0.58
C VAL A 2 5.53 33.45 0.86
N GLY A 3 4.65 33.91 1.76
CA GLY A 3 4.67 33.48 3.16
C GLY A 3 4.41 31.97 3.28
N PRO A 4 4.85 31.32 4.37
CA PRO A 4 4.55 29.91 4.56
C PRO A 4 3.03 29.78 4.63
N GLY A 5 2.45 28.97 3.74
CA GLY A 5 1.04 28.58 3.86
C GLY A 5 0.79 27.98 5.24
N PRO A 6 -0.47 28.02 5.74
CA PRO A 6 -0.78 27.51 7.06
C PRO A 6 -0.26 26.07 7.16
N GLY A 7 0.60 25.83 8.16
CA GLY A 7 1.08 24.49 8.46
C GLY A 7 -0.14 23.59 8.65
N ARG A 8 -0.21 22.51 7.88
CA ARG A 8 -1.27 21.52 7.95
C ARG A 8 -1.52 21.14 9.41
N ASP A 9 -2.79 21.16 9.83
CA ASP A 9 -3.16 20.78 11.18
C ASP A 9 -2.74 19.32 11.40
N PRO A 10 -2.00 18.98 12.46
CA PRO A 10 -1.70 17.58 12.79
C PRO A 10 -2.96 16.71 13.00
N ALA A 11 -4.13 17.32 13.21
CA ALA A 11 -5.42 16.64 13.21
C ALA A 11 -6.03 16.42 11.80
N ASP A 12 -5.52 17.07 10.76
CA ASP A 12 -5.98 16.82 9.39
C ASP A 12 -5.57 15.40 8.97
N PRO A 13 -6.50 14.57 8.47
CA PRO A 13 -6.16 13.26 7.96
C PRO A 13 -5.09 13.39 6.87
N PRO A 14 -4.14 12.43 6.78
CA PRO A 14 -3.14 12.44 5.72
C PRO A 14 -3.82 12.53 4.36
N ALA A 15 -3.41 13.53 3.59
CA ALA A 15 -3.88 13.76 2.21
C ALA A 15 -3.66 12.54 1.31
N ASN A 16 -2.77 11.64 1.73
CA ASN A 16 -2.57 10.32 1.18
C ASN A 16 -2.98 9.25 2.22
N PRO A 17 -3.85 8.29 1.89
CA PRO A 17 -4.08 7.12 2.73
C PRO A 17 -2.75 6.42 3.11
N PRO A 18 -2.65 5.91 4.35
CA PRO A 18 -1.38 5.53 4.98
C PRO A 18 -0.70 4.28 4.39
N ASP A 19 -1.44 3.46 3.66
CA ASP A 19 -0.95 2.25 3.01
C ASP A 19 -1.19 2.35 1.50
N SER A 20 -0.55 1.49 0.68
CA SER A 20 -0.62 1.39 -0.80
C SER A 20 -2.02 1.45 -1.45
N THR A 21 -3.09 1.69 -0.68
CA THR A 21 -4.39 2.24 -1.09
C THR A 21 -4.30 3.25 -2.24
N ASN A 22 -3.35 4.19 -2.22
CA ASN A 22 -3.17 5.12 -3.35
C ASN A 22 -2.73 4.42 -4.64
N GLU A 23 -1.91 3.39 -4.54
CA GLU A 23 -1.51 2.57 -5.67
C GLU A 23 -2.64 1.66 -6.14
N PHE A 24 -3.45 1.12 -5.20
CA PHE A 24 -4.66 0.36 -5.51
C PHE A 24 -5.70 1.21 -6.26
N ILE A 25 -6.00 2.42 -5.76
CA ILE A 25 -6.92 3.37 -6.39
C ILE A 25 -6.33 3.88 -7.71
N GLY A 26 -5.02 4.13 -7.74
CA GLY A 26 -4.32 4.61 -8.92
C GLY A 26 -4.27 3.60 -10.07
N GLY A 27 -4.43 2.30 -9.78
CA GLY A 27 -4.60 1.25 -10.80
C GLY A 27 -3.42 1.09 -11.76
N ARG A 28 -2.24 1.60 -11.41
CA ARG A 28 -1.08 1.61 -12.31
C ARG A 28 -0.43 0.24 -12.36
N GLU A 29 -0.55 -0.43 -13.50
CA GLU A 29 0.00 -1.76 -13.74
C GLU A 29 1.38 -1.75 -14.39
N ASP A 30 1.79 -0.63 -14.99
CA ASP A 30 2.95 -0.48 -15.86
C ASP A 30 4.21 0.05 -15.13
N VAL A 31 4.25 -0.06 -13.80
CA VAL A 31 5.40 0.36 -13.00
C VAL A 31 6.46 -0.75 -13.01
N ALA A 32 7.59 -0.48 -13.68
CA ALA A 32 8.71 -1.42 -13.72
C ALA A 32 9.37 -1.56 -12.33
N ALA A 33 9.75 -2.79 -11.99
CA ALA A 33 10.52 -3.07 -10.79
C ALA A 33 11.95 -2.52 -10.94
N VAL A 34 12.47 -1.94 -9.86
CA VAL A 34 13.88 -1.52 -9.74
C VAL A 34 14.55 -2.51 -8.80
N ASP A 35 15.58 -3.20 -9.28
CA ASP A 35 16.29 -4.24 -8.53
C ASP A 35 15.38 -5.34 -7.95
N GLY A 36 14.32 -5.69 -8.69
CA GLY A 36 13.33 -6.70 -8.27
C GLY A 36 12.27 -6.19 -7.29
N VAL A 37 12.33 -4.92 -6.87
CA VAL A 37 11.34 -4.29 -6.00
C VAL A 37 10.41 -3.40 -6.81
N ALA A 38 9.10 -3.56 -6.65
CA ALA A 38 8.13 -2.65 -7.24
C ALA A 38 8.16 -1.31 -6.46
N PRO A 39 8.54 -0.18 -7.09
CA PRO A 39 8.57 1.12 -6.39
C PRO A 39 7.19 1.76 -6.22
N GLY A 40 6.14 1.15 -6.79
CA GLY A 40 4.75 1.62 -6.79
C GLY A 40 3.86 0.74 -7.66
N GLY A 41 2.66 1.21 -7.96
CA GLY A 41 1.65 0.52 -8.76
C GLY A 41 0.99 -0.65 -8.04
N LEU A 42 0.08 -1.35 -8.74
CA LEU A 42 -0.70 -2.45 -8.19
C LEU A 42 0.16 -3.59 -7.62
N ARG A 43 1.38 -3.78 -8.14
CA ARG A 43 2.36 -4.74 -7.61
C ARG A 43 2.81 -4.43 -6.18
N SER A 44 2.63 -3.20 -5.72
CA SER A 44 2.93 -2.79 -4.35
C SER A 44 1.71 -2.86 -3.41
N ALA A 45 0.54 -3.29 -3.92
CA ALA A 45 -0.67 -3.49 -3.14
C ALA A 45 -0.69 -4.91 -2.54
N LEU A 46 -0.79 -4.98 -1.21
CA LEU A 46 -0.82 -6.24 -0.45
C LEU A 46 -2.13 -6.36 0.30
N VAL A 47 -2.63 -7.59 0.42
CA VAL A 47 -3.66 -7.93 1.40
C VAL A 47 -2.97 -8.64 2.56
N LEU A 48 -3.02 -8.03 3.74
CA LEU A 48 -2.42 -8.54 4.96
C LEU A 48 -3.53 -8.98 5.92
N VAL A 49 -3.50 -10.25 6.32
CA VAL A 49 -4.41 -10.79 7.34
C VAL A 49 -3.59 -11.34 8.49
N GLY A 50 -3.78 -10.78 9.69
CA GLY A 50 -3.09 -11.22 10.91
C GLY A 50 -4.08 -11.77 11.94
N ALA A 51 -3.66 -12.81 12.65
CA ALA A 51 -4.32 -13.27 13.86
C ALA A 51 -3.34 -13.21 15.03
N PHE A 52 -3.83 -12.76 16.18
CA PHE A 52 -3.05 -12.67 17.41
C PHE A 52 -3.87 -13.22 18.58
N GLU A 53 -3.17 -13.73 19.59
CA GLU A 53 -3.81 -14.13 20.84
C GLU A 53 -4.30 -12.89 21.58
N ARG A 54 -5.62 -12.79 21.79
CA ARG A 54 -6.25 -11.59 22.35
C ARG A 54 -5.76 -11.18 23.74
N ARG A 55 -5.31 -12.15 24.56
CA ARG A 55 -4.89 -11.89 25.95
C ARG A 55 -3.45 -11.39 26.05
N THR A 56 -2.56 -11.86 25.20
CA THR A 56 -1.12 -11.55 25.25
C THR A 56 -0.69 -10.58 24.17
N GLY A 57 -1.49 -10.43 23.10
CA GLY A 57 -1.13 -9.66 21.91
C GLY A 57 -0.16 -10.39 20.98
N VAL A 58 0.25 -11.62 21.31
CA VAL A 58 1.26 -12.36 20.53
C VAL A 58 0.68 -12.78 19.18
N PRO A 59 1.35 -12.49 18.05
CA PRO A 59 0.90 -12.95 16.75
C PRO A 59 0.98 -14.48 16.67
N VAL A 60 -0.08 -15.10 16.15
CA VAL A 60 -0.17 -16.55 15.98
C VAL A 60 -0.20 -16.97 14.52
N LEU A 61 -0.66 -16.11 13.62
CA LEU A 61 -0.69 -16.36 12.18
C LEU A 61 -0.63 -15.05 11.39
N GLY A 62 0.03 -15.09 10.24
CA GLY A 62 -0.02 -14.03 9.24
C GLY A 62 -0.21 -14.62 7.84
N VAL A 63 -1.01 -13.96 7.02
CA VAL A 63 -1.19 -14.24 5.59
C VAL A 63 -0.82 -12.97 4.82
N ILE A 64 0.02 -13.16 3.81
CA ILE A 64 0.37 -12.14 2.83
C ILE A 64 -0.14 -12.62 1.48
N ASN A 65 -0.94 -11.79 0.82
CA ASN A 65 -1.40 -12.05 -0.54
C ASN A 65 -1.03 -10.88 -1.46
N GLU A 66 -0.43 -11.21 -2.59
CA GLU A 66 0.01 -10.31 -3.65
C GLU A 66 -0.92 -10.48 -4.88
N PRO A 67 -2.12 -9.89 -4.88
CA PRO A 67 -3.13 -10.14 -5.90
C PRO A 67 -2.70 -9.75 -7.32
N PHE A 68 -1.74 -8.83 -7.46
CA PHE A 68 -1.28 -8.29 -8.74
C PHE A 68 0.18 -8.64 -9.07
N PHE A 69 0.72 -9.72 -8.49
CA PHE A 69 2.11 -10.14 -8.72
C PHE A 69 2.41 -10.36 -10.21
N GLN A 70 1.52 -11.09 -10.90
CA GLN A 70 1.63 -11.35 -12.32
C GLN A 70 0.29 -11.17 -13.01
N ARG A 71 0.26 -10.35 -14.06
CA ARG A 71 -0.88 -10.24 -14.96
C ARG A 71 -0.95 -11.48 -15.83
N ASP A 72 -2.13 -12.08 -15.94
CA ASP A 72 -2.34 -13.19 -16.86
C ASP A 72 -2.18 -12.69 -18.31
N PRO A 73 -1.28 -13.29 -19.11
CA PRO A 73 -1.08 -12.90 -20.51
C PRO A 73 -2.34 -12.97 -21.38
N GLN A 74 -3.37 -13.71 -20.95
CA GLN A 74 -4.61 -13.91 -21.70
C GLN A 74 -5.69 -12.85 -21.40
N THR A 75 -5.52 -12.01 -20.36
CA THR A 75 -6.47 -10.94 -20.01
C THR A 75 -5.95 -9.57 -20.46
N ARG A 76 -6.53 -9.04 -21.55
CA ARG A 76 -6.29 -7.70 -22.10
C ARG A 76 -7.05 -6.60 -21.36
#